data_AF-A0A7R8X054-F1
#
_entry.id   AF-A0A7R8X054-F1
#
_cell.length_a   1.000
_cell.length_b   1.000
_cell.length_c   1.000
_cell.angle_alpha   90.00
_cell.angle_beta   90.00
_cell.angle_gamma   90.00
#
_symmetry.space_group_name_H-M   'P 1'
#
loop_
_entity.id
_entity.type
_entity.pdbx_description
1 polymer ?
#
loop_
_entity_poly.entity_id
_entity_poly.type
_entity_poly.pdbx_seq_one_letter_code
_entity_poly.pdbx_strand_id
1 'polypeptide(L)'
;MLGNLNHFFFAAHLLDVAVGFKTLRTILQSVTHNGKQLVLTVMLLTIIVYIYTVIAFNFFRRFYVDDEGEEVDRKCHDMLTCFVFHLYKGVRAGGGIGDEISPPDGDEDEVYRIIFDITFFFFII
;
A
#
# COMPACT_ATOMS: atom_id res chain seq x y z
N MET A 1 -14.68 16.34 28.85
CA MET A 1 -14.77 15.23 29.82
C MET A 1 -13.72 14.15 29.55
N LEU A 2 -13.62 13.61 28.32
CA LEU A 2 -12.57 12.64 27.94
C LEU A 2 -11.12 13.17 28.05
N GLY A 3 -10.87 14.47 27.80
CA GLY A 3 -9.55 15.09 28.00
C GLY A 3 -9.01 15.02 29.43
N ASN A 4 -9.90 14.96 30.43
CA ASN A 4 -9.50 14.83 31.83
C ASN A 4 -9.11 13.38 32.20
N LEU A 5 -9.43 12.39 31.35
CA LEU A 5 -9.01 11.00 31.51
C LEU A 5 -7.64 10.75 30.85
N ASN A 6 -7.36 11.42 29.73
CA ASN A 6 -6.07 11.37 29.05
C ASN A 6 -5.84 12.63 28.21
N HIS A 7 -4.67 13.26 28.36
CA HIS A 7 -4.32 14.48 27.66
C HIS A 7 -4.34 14.36 26.13
N PHE A 8 -4.19 13.15 25.57
CA PHE A 8 -4.29 12.90 24.12
C PHE A 8 -5.62 13.37 23.53
N PHE A 9 -6.73 13.27 24.27
CA PHE A 9 -8.06 13.67 23.77
C PHE A 9 -8.24 15.19 23.62
N PHE A 10 -7.35 16.01 24.19
CA PHE A 10 -7.35 17.44 23.89
C PHE A 10 -6.92 17.73 22.44
N ALA A 11 -6.03 16.91 21.86
CA ALA A 11 -5.59 17.07 20.47
C ALA A 11 -6.74 16.90 19.46
N ALA A 12 -7.75 16.08 19.78
CA ALA A 12 -8.92 15.89 18.92
C ALA A 12 -9.74 17.18 18.71
N HIS A 13 -9.69 18.14 19.65
CA HIS A 13 -10.42 19.40 19.51
C HIS A 13 -9.85 20.29 18.39
N LEU A 14 -8.60 20.08 17.97
CA LEU A 14 -8.04 20.80 16.82
C LEU A 14 -8.75 20.45 15.50
N LEU A 15 -9.38 19.28 15.38
CA LEU A 15 -10.15 18.92 14.18
C LEU A 15 -11.40 19.81 14.01
N ASP A 16 -11.94 20.35 15.10
CA ASP A 16 -13.14 21.20 15.07
C ASP A 16 -12.87 22.54 14.36
N VAL A 17 -11.62 23.00 14.42
CA VAL A 17 -11.12 24.17 13.66
C VAL A 17 -11.34 23.96 12.15
N ALA A 18 -11.11 22.75 11.63
CA ALA A 18 -11.28 22.45 10.21
C ALA A 18 -12.75 22.52 9.75
N VAL A 19 -13.70 22.27 10.65
CA VAL A 19 -15.15 22.32 10.36
C VAL A 19 -15.71 23.74 10.59
N GLY A 20 -15.11 24.51 11.50
CA GLY A 20 -15.53 25.87 11.83
C GLY A 20 -15.30 26.90 10.72
N PHE A 21 -14.24 26.76 9.93
CA PHE A 21 -13.93 27.70 8.83
C PHE A 21 -14.66 27.33 7.53
N LYS A 22 -15.41 28.29 6.96
CA LYS A 22 -16.16 28.10 5.71
C LYS A 22 -15.27 27.58 4.55
N THR A 23 -14.04 28.08 4.44
CA THR A 23 -13.10 27.64 3.38
C THR A 23 -12.67 26.18 3.56
N LEU A 24 -12.26 25.78 4.76
CA LEU A 24 -11.82 24.40 5.04
C LEU A 24 -12.98 23.41 4.91
N ARG A 25 -14.19 23.83 5.30
CA ARG A 25 -15.41 23.05 5.08
C ARG A 25 -15.68 22.78 3.60
N THR A 26 -15.48 23.76 2.73
CA THR A 26 -15.61 23.56 1.27
C THR A 26 -14.59 22.55 0.75
N ILE A 27 -13.34 22.59 1.26
CA ILE A 27 -12.30 21.61 0.89
C ILE A 27 -12.68 20.21 1.39
N LEU A 28 -13.20 20.07 2.60
CA LEU A 28 -13.66 18.77 3.12
C LEU A 28 -14.86 18.23 2.31
N GLN A 29 -15.77 19.13 1.91
CA GLN A 29 -16.92 18.80 1.09
C GLN A 29 -16.51 18.33 -0.31
N SER A 30 -15.45 18.85 -0.91
CA SER A 30 -15.01 18.40 -2.24
C SER A 30 -14.56 16.94 -2.24
N VAL A 31 -13.90 16.49 -1.18
CA VAL A 31 -13.48 15.09 -1.03
C VAL A 31 -14.67 14.19 -0.65
N THR A 32 -15.52 14.64 0.28
CA THR A 32 -16.64 13.83 0.79
C THR A 32 -17.83 13.76 -0.16
N HIS A 33 -18.00 14.71 -1.09
CA HIS A 33 -19.07 14.72 -2.08
C HIS A 33 -19.09 13.43 -2.93
N ASN A 34 -17.91 12.92 -3.31
CA ASN A 34 -17.76 11.69 -4.09
C ASN A 34 -17.30 10.50 -3.24
N GLY A 35 -17.54 10.52 -1.92
CA GLY A 35 -17.01 9.52 -0.99
C GLY A 35 -17.35 8.08 -1.36
N LYS A 36 -18.56 7.82 -1.87
CA LYS A 36 -18.94 6.48 -2.35
C LYS A 36 -18.04 5.99 -3.49
N GLN A 37 -17.74 6.86 -4.45
CA GLN A 37 -16.86 6.52 -5.57
C GLN A 37 -15.43 6.30 -5.10
N LEU A 38 -14.93 7.15 -4.19
CA LEU A 38 -13.60 6.99 -3.60
C LEU A 38 -13.45 5.65 -2.87
N VAL A 39 -14.45 5.24 -2.09
CA VAL A 39 -14.43 3.93 -1.40
C VAL A 39 -14.42 2.78 -2.41
N LEU A 40 -15.21 2.87 -3.48
CA LEU A 40 -15.23 1.85 -4.53
C LEU A 40 -13.89 1.76 -5.28
N THR A 41 -13.22 2.89 -5.54
CA THR A 41 -11.89 2.88 -6.18
C THR A 41 -10.82 2.28 -5.27
N VAL A 42 -10.84 2.58 -3.96
CA VAL A 42 -9.91 1.97 -2.99
C VAL A 42 -10.17 0.47 -2.87
N MET A 43 -11.44 0.04 -2.89
CA MET A 43 -11.80 -1.38 -2.89
C MET A 43 -11.27 -2.09 -4.14
N LEU A 44 -11.44 -1.49 -5.32
CA LEU A 44 -10.93 -2.04 -6.58
C LEU A 44 -9.40 -2.17 -6.55
N LEU A 45 -8.69 -1.12 -6.11
CA LEU A 45 -7.24 -1.14 -5.95
C LEU A 45 -6.80 -2.29 -5.03
N THR A 46 -7.48 -2.45 -3.89
CA THR A 46 -7.18 -3.51 -2.92
C THR A 46 -7.33 -4.90 -3.52
N ILE A 47 -8.38 -5.13 -4.35
CA ILE A 47 -8.60 -6.40 -5.04
C ILE A 47 -7.48 -6.67 -6.06
N ILE A 48 -7.09 -5.66 -6.84
CA ILE A 48 -6.01 -5.79 -7.84
C ILE A 48 -4.69 -6.13 -7.14
N VAL A 49 -4.34 -5.39 -6.07
CA VAL A 49 -3.13 -5.65 -5.27
C VAL A 49 -3.15 -7.07 -4.69
N TYR A 50 -4.30 -7.57 -4.22
CA TYR A 50 -4.43 -8.93 -3.72
C TYR A 50 -4.15 -9.98 -4.81
N ILE A 51 -4.65 -9.78 -6.03
CA ILE A 51 -4.37 -10.68 -7.17
C ILE A 51 -2.87 -10.73 -7.46
N TYR A 52 -2.20 -9.57 -7.55
CA TYR A 52 -0.75 -9.51 -7.72
C TYR A 52 0.00 -10.19 -6.58
N THR A 53 -0.48 -10.04 -5.34
CA THR A 53 0.09 -10.71 -4.16
C THR A 53 -0.01 -12.23 -4.28
N VAL A 54 -1.16 -12.77 -4.72
CA VAL A 54 -1.33 -14.22 -4.91
C VAL A 54 -0.36 -14.74 -5.97
N ILE A 55 -0.22 -14.03 -7.08
CA ILE A 55 0.73 -14.40 -8.15
C ILE A 55 2.17 -14.37 -7.60
N ALA A 56 2.56 -13.28 -6.93
CA ALA A 56 3.89 -13.15 -6.33
C ALA A 56 4.18 -14.24 -5.30
N PHE A 57 3.22 -14.56 -4.43
CA PHE A 57 3.37 -15.56 -3.39
C PHE A 57 3.55 -16.99 -3.94
N ASN A 58 2.90 -17.33 -5.05
CA ASN A 58 2.98 -18.67 -5.64
C ASN A 58 4.19 -18.84 -6.57
N PHE A 59 4.51 -17.82 -7.37
CA PHE A 59 5.51 -17.95 -8.45
C PHE A 59 6.81 -17.20 -8.15
N PHE A 60 6.74 -16.01 -7.55
CA PHE A 60 7.88 -15.11 -7.40
C PHE A 60 8.42 -15.03 -5.97
N ARG A 61 8.03 -15.94 -5.08
CA ARG A 61 8.33 -15.88 -3.63
C ARG A 61 9.82 -15.74 -3.32
N ARG A 62 10.69 -16.33 -4.13
CA ARG A 62 12.16 -16.27 -3.99
C ARG A 62 12.72 -14.85 -4.07
N PHE A 63 12.12 -13.95 -4.86
CA PHE A 63 12.58 -12.57 -5.00
C PHE A 63 12.18 -11.68 -3.80
N TYR A 64 11.34 -12.19 -2.90
CA TYR A 64 10.82 -11.49 -1.71
C TYR A 64 11.48 -11.97 -0.41
N VAL A 65 12.46 -12.86 -0.50
CA VAL A 65 13.22 -13.37 0.63
C VAL A 65 14.69 -13.13 0.32
N ASP A 66 15.31 -12.20 1.02
CA ASP A 66 16.74 -11.95 0.91
C ASP A 66 17.45 -12.71 2.05
N ASP A 67 18.21 -13.74 1.67
CA ASP A 67 18.97 -14.58 2.57
C ASP A 67 20.45 -14.13 2.66
N GLU A 68 20.85 -13.02 2.03
CA GLU A 68 22.26 -12.58 1.95
C GLU A 68 22.75 -11.77 3.17
N GLY A 69 21.91 -11.55 4.19
CA GLY A 69 22.22 -10.74 5.38
C GLY A 69 22.18 -11.47 6.74
N GLU A 70 22.74 -10.84 7.78
CA GLU A 70 22.65 -11.29 9.19
C GLU A 70 21.20 -11.35 9.71
N GLU A 71 20.29 -10.60 9.08
CA GLU A 71 18.84 -10.63 9.32
C GLU A 71 18.10 -11.03 8.04
N VAL A 72 17.35 -12.13 8.11
CA VAL A 72 16.55 -12.62 6.98
C VAL A 72 15.29 -11.76 6.84
N ASP A 73 15.23 -10.90 5.83
CA ASP A 73 14.04 -10.09 5.55
C ASP A 73 13.02 -10.90 4.73
N ARG A 74 12.06 -11.49 5.44
CA ARG A 74 11.03 -12.36 4.84
C ARG A 74 9.76 -11.60 4.52
N LYS A 75 9.75 -10.90 3.39
CA LYS A 75 8.61 -10.07 2.96
C LYS A 75 7.38 -10.90 2.57
N CYS A 76 7.58 -12.11 2.03
CA CYS A 76 6.51 -13.03 1.62
C CYS A 76 6.65 -14.44 2.22
N HIS A 77 6.86 -14.55 3.54
CA HIS A 77 6.78 -15.84 4.24
C HIS A 77 5.35 -16.35 4.38
N ASP A 78 4.44 -15.46 4.79
CA ASP A 78 3.02 -15.73 4.95
C ASP A 78 2.21 -14.84 4.01
N MET A 79 1.04 -15.32 3.59
CA MET A 79 0.19 -14.60 2.64
C MET A 79 -0.21 -13.21 3.16
N LEU A 80 -0.50 -13.10 4.46
CA LEU A 80 -0.85 -11.82 5.08
C LEU A 80 0.32 -10.84 5.05
N THR A 81 1.53 -11.29 5.39
CA THR A 81 2.74 -10.46 5.36
C THR A 81 3.04 -9.99 3.94
N CYS A 82 2.91 -10.89 2.95
CA CYS A 82 3.11 -10.56 1.55
C CYS A 82 2.09 -9.51 1.06
N PHE A 83 0.83 -9.64 1.46
CA PHE A 83 -0.22 -8.69 1.10
C PHE A 83 -0.01 -7.32 1.73
N VAL A 84 0.32 -7.27 3.03
CA VAL A 84 0.65 -6.03 3.73
C VAL A 84 1.88 -5.37 3.11
N PHE A 85 2.89 -6.15 2.72
CA PHE A 85 4.06 -5.63 2.02
C PHE A 85 3.69 -4.95 0.70
N HIS A 86 2.85 -5.57 -0.15
CA HIS A 86 2.41 -4.95 -1.41
C HIS A 86 1.55 -3.69 -1.18
N LEU A 87 0.69 -3.67 -0.16
CA LEU A 87 -0.09 -2.48 0.22
C LEU A 87 0.76 -1.37 0.83
N TYR A 88 1.87 -1.68 1.48
CA TYR A 88 2.70 -0.69 2.17
C TYR A 88 3.83 -0.16 1.28
N LYS A 89 4.56 -1.05 0.60
CA LYS A 89 5.67 -0.68 -0.28
C LYS A 89 5.22 -0.57 -1.73
N GLY A 90 4.49 -1.55 -2.24
CA GLY A 90 4.08 -1.60 -3.65
C GLY A 90 3.28 -0.39 -4.12
N VAL A 91 2.22 0.00 -3.41
CA VAL A 91 1.37 1.15 -3.81
C VAL A 91 1.98 2.52 -3.48
N ARG A 92 3.07 2.56 -2.68
CA ARG A 92 3.71 3.80 -2.22
C ARG A 92 5.04 4.09 -2.93
N ALA A 93 5.67 3.07 -3.50
CA ALA A 93 6.89 3.20 -4.27
C ALA A 93 6.57 3.88 -5.61
N GLY A 94 7.34 4.92 -5.95
CA GLY A 94 7.12 5.72 -7.16
C GLY A 94 7.38 4.95 -8.46
N GLY A 95 8.23 3.92 -8.45
CA GLY A 95 8.51 3.04 -9.59
C GLY A 95 7.78 1.69 -9.53
N GLY A 96 6.90 1.47 -8.55
CA GLY A 96 6.20 0.21 -8.34
C GLY A 96 6.96 -0.79 -7.46
N ILE A 97 6.52 -2.05 -7.47
CA ILE A 97 7.00 -3.08 -6.53
C ILE A 97 8.43 -3.57 -6.82
N GLY A 98 8.90 -3.44 -8.07
CA GLY A 98 10.26 -3.84 -8.47
C GLY A 98 11.38 -3.08 -7.77
N ASP A 99 11.12 -1.86 -7.28
CA ASP A 99 12.10 -1.06 -6.53
C ASP A 99 12.40 -1.61 -5.13
N GLU A 100 11.53 -2.49 -4.61
CA GLU A 100 11.54 -2.91 -3.19
C GLU A 100 11.86 -4.42 -3.03
N ILE A 101 12.15 -5.11 -4.13
CA ILE A 101 12.46 -6.54 -4.17
C ILE A 101 13.77 -6.78 -4.96
N SER A 102 14.32 -7.99 -4.87
CA SER A 102 15.61 -8.32 -5.51
C SER A 102 15.50 -8.31 -7.05
N PRO A 103 16.56 -7.89 -7.77
CA PRO A 103 16.54 -7.84 -9.22
C PRO A 103 16.42 -9.24 -9.84
N PRO A 104 15.74 -9.38 -11.00
CA PRO A 104 15.53 -10.68 -11.65
C PRO A 104 16.68 -11.19 -12.52
N ASP A 105 17.80 -10.47 -12.59
CA ASP A 105 18.87 -10.69 -13.57
C ASP A 105 19.43 -12.13 -13.53
N GLY A 106 19.34 -12.82 -14.67
CA GLY A 106 19.90 -14.17 -14.82
C GLY A 106 19.03 -15.30 -14.27
N ASP A 107 17.80 -15.01 -13.87
CA ASP A 107 16.82 -15.99 -13.42
C ASP A 107 15.98 -16.57 -14.58
N GLU A 108 15.57 -17.83 -14.49
CA GLU A 108 14.69 -18.46 -15.50
C GLU A 108 13.36 -17.72 -15.69
N ASP A 109 12.87 -17.05 -14.63
CA ASP A 109 11.63 -16.28 -14.63
C ASP A 109 11.83 -14.80 -14.95
N GLU A 110 13.03 -14.37 -15.39
CA GLU A 110 13.37 -12.96 -15.58
C GLU A 110 12.33 -12.20 -16.43
N VAL A 111 11.98 -12.77 -17.59
CA VAL A 111 10.99 -12.16 -18.51
C VAL A 111 9.61 -12.06 -17.86
N TYR A 112 9.18 -13.09 -17.13
CA TYR A 112 7.89 -13.08 -16.44
C TYR A 112 7.87 -12.07 -15.30
N ARG A 113 9.00 -11.92 -14.59
CA ARG A 113 9.14 -10.93 -13.52
C ARG A 113 9.10 -9.50 -14.07
N ILE A 114 9.77 -9.23 -15.18
CA ILE A 114 9.71 -7.91 -15.85
C ILE A 114 8.28 -7.58 -16.28
N ILE A 115 7.54 -8.54 -16.87
CA ILE A 115 6.13 -8.33 -17.24
C ILE A 115 5.28 -8.07 -15.99
N PHE A 116 5.51 -8.81 -14.90
CA PHE A 116 4.83 -8.60 -13.64
C PHE A 116 5.06 -7.18 -13.11
N ASP A 117 6.29 -6.67 -13.11
CA ASP A 117 6.63 -5.34 -12.62
C ASP A 117 6.02 -4.21 -13.48
N ILE A 118 6.10 -4.34 -14.82
CA ILE A 118 5.53 -3.36 -15.75
C ILE A 118 4.01 -3.30 -15.61
N THR A 119 3.35 -4.46 -15.52
CA THR A 119 1.89 -4.51 -15.38
C THR A 119 1.44 -4.01 -14.00
N PHE A 120 2.18 -4.34 -12.94
CA PHE A 120 1.94 -3.78 -11.61
C PHE A 120 2.01 -2.26 -11.64
N PHE A 121 3.08 -1.68 -12.21
CA PHE A 121 3.24 -0.24 -12.32
C PHE A 121 2.06 0.42 -13.06
N PHE A 122 1.68 -0.10 -14.24
CA PHE A 122 0.62 0.51 -15.04
C PHE A 122 -0.78 0.48 -14.41
N PHE A 123 -1.10 -0.56 -13.64
CA PHE A 123 -2.45 -0.73 -13.08
C PHE A 123 -2.62 -0.15 -11.66
N ILE A 124 -1.54 0.02 -10.90
CA ILE A 124 -1.60 0.41 -9.48
C ILE A 124 -1.08 1.84 -9.25
N ILE A 125 -0.09 2.30 -10.01
CA ILE A 125 0.51 3.64 -9.89
C ILE A 125 -0.13 4.59 -10.91
#